data_AF-M5EP76-F1
#
_entry.id   AF-M5EP76-F1
#
_cell.length_a   1.000
_cell.length_b   1.000
_cell.length_c   1.000
_cell.angle_alpha   90.00
_cell.angle_beta   90.00
_cell.angle_gamma   90.00
#
_symmetry.space_group_name_H-M   'P 1'
#
loop_
_entity.id
_entity.type
_entity.pdbx_description
1 polymer ?
#
loop_
_entity_poly.entity_id
_entity_poly.type
_entity_poly.pdbx_seq_one_letter_code
_entity_poly.pdbx_strand_id
1 'polypeptide(L)'
;MTSPYSFKPGGALKLKGEKPRKRKSSTSNNVQSSLGSNAHIRSTKDFVHESHKGLLISHGTTKAEQKFEEVQRRRARLEARKTHKEKVDTFNKYLDSLSEHHDMPRIGPG
;
A
#
# COMPACT_ATOMS: atom_id res chain seq x y z
N MET A 1 22.14 25.18 -16.40
CA MET A 1 22.08 23.71 -16.41
C MET A 1 20.65 23.30 -16.10
N THR A 2 19.92 22.70 -17.05
CA THR A 2 18.51 22.32 -16.86
C THR A 2 18.42 20.98 -16.14
N SER A 3 17.53 20.85 -15.14
CA SER A 3 17.38 19.63 -14.34
C SER A 3 16.96 18.43 -15.20
N PRO A 4 17.57 17.24 -15.02
CA PRO A 4 17.24 16.02 -15.78
C PRO A 4 15.80 15.51 -15.52
N TYR A 5 15.09 16.08 -14.54
CA TYR A 5 13.71 15.74 -14.19
C TYR A 5 12.66 16.71 -14.75
N SER A 6 13.07 17.66 -15.60
CA SER A 6 12.14 18.64 -16.20
C SER A 6 11.25 18.02 -17.29
N PHE A 7 11.67 16.91 -17.91
CA PHE A 7 10.89 16.22 -18.92
C PHE A 7 9.85 15.29 -18.29
N LYS A 8 8.60 15.74 -18.26
CA LYS A 8 7.44 14.93 -17.90
C LYS A 8 6.63 14.66 -19.17
N PRO A 9 6.70 13.47 -19.78
CA PRO A 9 5.90 13.17 -20.96
C PRO A 9 4.42 13.23 -20.57
N GLY A 10 3.73 14.27 -21.02
CA GLY A 10 2.29 14.44 -20.82
C GLY A 10 1.52 13.57 -21.81
N GLY A 11 0.72 12.64 -21.31
CA GLY A 11 -0.17 11.81 -22.13
C GLY A 11 -0.58 10.53 -21.42
N ALA A 12 -1.82 10.08 -21.66
CA ALA A 12 -2.27 8.79 -21.15
C ALA A 12 -1.47 7.66 -21.82
N LEU A 13 -0.91 6.76 -20.99
CA LEU A 13 -0.17 5.58 -21.44
C LEU A 13 -1.10 4.68 -22.26
N LYS A 14 -0.84 4.54 -23.56
CA LYS A 14 -1.63 3.66 -24.44
C LYS A 14 -1.16 2.22 -24.25
N LEU A 15 -1.99 1.38 -23.64
CA LEU A 15 -1.75 -0.05 -23.54
C LEU A 15 -2.03 -0.72 -24.89
N LYS A 16 -1.03 -1.43 -25.42
CA LYS A 16 -1.17 -2.13 -26.71
C LYS A 16 -2.06 -3.36 -26.51
N GLY A 17 -3.24 -3.34 -27.12
CA GLY A 17 -4.22 -4.43 -27.04
C GLY A 17 -5.62 -3.98 -26.59
N GLU A 18 -5.75 -2.78 -26.01
CA GLU A 18 -7.06 -2.27 -25.59
C GLU A 18 -7.74 -1.45 -26.70
N LYS A 19 -8.96 -1.85 -27.09
CA LYS A 19 -9.82 -1.06 -27.97
C LYS A 19 -10.40 0.13 -27.18
N PRO A 20 -10.38 1.37 -27.70
CA PRO A 20 -10.90 2.52 -26.97
C PRO A 20 -12.42 2.37 -26.76
N ARG A 21 -12.85 2.24 -25.50
CA ARG A 21 -14.28 2.29 -25.14
C ARG A 21 -14.73 3.75 -25.16
N LYS A 22 -15.61 4.12 -26.11
CA LYS A 22 -16.31 5.42 -26.10
C LYS A 22 -17.19 5.49 -24.85
N ARG A 23 -16.80 6.29 -23.86
CA ARG A 23 -17.67 6.63 -22.72
C ARG A 23 -18.61 7.75 -23.18
N LYS A 24 -19.91 7.47 -23.19
CA LYS A 24 -20.97 8.47 -23.40
C LYS A 24 -21.08 9.29 -22.10
N SER A 25 -20.89 10.59 -22.18
CA SER A 25 -21.02 11.51 -21.03
C SER A 25 -22.51 11.69 -20.73
N SER A 26 -22.96 11.25 -19.56
CA SER A 26 -24.25 11.67 -19.01
C SER A 26 -24.02 12.40 -17.69
N THR A 27 -24.21 13.71 -17.75
CA THR A 27 -24.37 14.59 -16.60
C THR A 27 -25.64 14.21 -15.85
N SER A 28 -25.53 13.87 -14.57
CA SER A 28 -26.46 14.37 -13.54
C SER A 28 -26.01 13.94 -12.14
N ASN A 29 -26.07 14.92 -11.24
CA ASN A 29 -25.95 14.79 -9.80
C ASN A 29 -27.13 13.99 -9.24
N ASN A 30 -26.91 13.11 -8.26
CA ASN A 30 -27.78 13.08 -7.08
C ASN A 30 -27.13 12.29 -5.93
N VAL A 31 -27.11 12.93 -4.76
CA VAL A 31 -26.76 12.39 -3.46
C VAL A 31 -28.02 11.73 -2.89
N GLN A 32 -27.93 10.47 -2.44
CA GLN A 32 -28.58 9.91 -1.25
C GLN A 32 -28.43 8.39 -1.30
N SER A 33 -27.59 7.82 -0.43
CA SER A 33 -28.01 7.21 0.84
C SER A 33 -29.11 6.16 0.67
N SER A 34 -28.73 4.89 0.62
CA SER A 34 -29.62 3.82 1.04
C SER A 34 -28.84 2.54 1.34
N LEU A 35 -28.98 2.11 2.60
CA LEU A 35 -29.01 0.71 3.03
C LEU A 35 -27.63 0.02 3.05
N GLY A 36 -27.11 -0.32 4.22
CA GLY A 36 -27.76 -1.30 5.06
C GLY A 36 -27.62 -2.67 4.41
N SER A 37 -26.42 -3.25 4.48
CA SER A 37 -26.25 -4.69 4.41
C SER A 37 -25.09 -5.07 5.30
N ASN A 38 -25.46 -5.50 6.51
CA ASN A 38 -24.63 -6.29 7.40
C ASN A 38 -24.46 -7.67 6.74
N ALA A 39 -23.76 -7.69 5.61
CA ALA A 39 -23.46 -8.89 4.85
C ALA A 39 -22.21 -9.51 5.47
N HIS A 40 -22.46 -10.49 6.34
CA HIS A 40 -21.65 -11.70 6.49
C HIS A 40 -20.51 -11.80 5.45
N ILE A 41 -19.33 -11.27 5.76
CA ILE A 41 -18.10 -11.66 5.06
C ILE A 41 -17.69 -12.98 5.70
N ARG A 42 -18.39 -14.03 5.26
CA ARG A 42 -17.95 -15.42 5.39
C ARG A 42 -16.57 -15.52 4.75
N SER A 43 -15.56 -15.79 5.58
CA SER A 43 -14.34 -16.54 5.24
C SER A 43 -14.00 -16.65 3.74
N THR A 44 -13.41 -15.62 3.15
CA THR A 44 -12.56 -15.79 1.96
C THR A 44 -11.17 -16.18 2.44
N LYS A 45 -11.05 -17.37 3.05
CA LYS A 45 -9.77 -17.90 3.51
C LYS A 45 -9.00 -18.60 2.40
N ASP A 46 -9.60 -18.77 1.22
CA ASP A 46 -9.02 -19.54 0.12
C ASP A 46 -9.27 -18.83 -1.22
N PHE A 47 -8.65 -17.67 -1.47
CA PHE A 47 -8.54 -17.15 -2.84
C PHE A 47 -7.16 -16.53 -3.06
N VAL A 48 -6.30 -17.35 -3.67
CA VAL A 48 -5.13 -16.99 -4.50
C VAL A 48 -3.87 -16.51 -3.77
N HIS A 49 -3.14 -17.47 -3.19
CA HIS A 49 -1.67 -17.41 -3.15
C HIS A 49 -1.06 -18.15 -4.36
N GLU A 50 -1.67 -18.09 -5.54
CA GLU A 50 -1.22 -18.89 -6.68
C GLU A 50 -1.52 -18.21 -8.03
N SER A 51 -0.94 -17.02 -8.27
CA SER A 51 -1.00 -16.44 -9.62
C SER A 51 0.17 -15.51 -9.99
N HIS A 52 1.35 -15.69 -9.40
CA HIS A 52 2.58 -15.04 -9.93
C HIS A 52 3.79 -15.98 -10.05
N LYS A 53 3.59 -17.30 -9.90
CA LYS A 53 4.64 -18.30 -10.16
C LYS A 53 4.70 -18.78 -11.61
N GLY A 54 3.87 -18.24 -12.48
CA GLY A 54 3.69 -18.71 -13.87
C GLY A 54 4.42 -17.92 -14.95
N LEU A 55 5.20 -16.88 -14.62
CA LEU A 55 5.80 -15.98 -15.63
C LEU A 55 7.25 -15.56 -15.37
N LEU A 56 8.00 -16.25 -14.50
CA LEU A 56 9.42 -15.94 -14.32
C LEU A 56 10.26 -16.87 -15.21
N ILE A 57 10.47 -16.38 -16.42
CA ILE A 57 11.54 -16.79 -17.34
C ILE A 57 12.81 -17.08 -16.52
N SER A 58 13.20 -18.35 -16.38
CA SER A 58 14.56 -18.89 -16.25
C SER A 58 15.66 -18.04 -15.56
N HIS A 59 15.33 -17.18 -14.60
CA HIS A 59 16.30 -16.48 -13.79
C HIS A 59 16.17 -17.05 -12.39
N GLY A 60 17.12 -17.92 -12.02
CA GLY A 60 17.29 -18.30 -10.64
C GLY A 60 17.42 -17.03 -9.79
N THR A 61 16.76 -17.02 -8.64
CA THR A 61 16.81 -15.91 -7.68
C THR A 61 18.26 -15.47 -7.46
N THR A 62 18.52 -14.18 -7.53
CA THR A 62 19.86 -13.65 -7.28
C THR A 62 20.26 -13.88 -5.82
N LYS A 63 21.56 -13.94 -5.51
CA LYS A 63 22.05 -14.07 -4.12
C LYS A 63 21.50 -12.95 -3.20
N ALA A 64 21.22 -11.77 -3.76
CA ALA A 64 20.60 -10.66 -3.03
C ALA A 64 19.15 -10.95 -2.68
N GLU A 65 18.36 -11.47 -3.62
CA GLU A 65 16.96 -11.86 -3.41
C GLU A 65 16.84 -12.99 -2.38
N GLN A 66 17.71 -14.00 -2.44
CA GLN A 66 17.72 -15.10 -1.47
C GLN A 66 17.95 -14.61 -0.04
N LYS A 67 18.93 -13.72 0.16
CA LYS A 67 19.19 -13.13 1.49
C LYS A 67 18.03 -12.26 1.98
N PHE A 68 17.42 -11.49 1.09
CA PHE A 68 16.26 -10.68 1.43
C PHE A 68 15.06 -11.55 1.83
N GLU A 69 14.81 -12.65 1.10
CA GLU A 69 13.74 -13.60 1.44
C GLU A 69 13.98 -14.26 2.80
N GLU A 70 15.22 -14.65 3.11
CA GLU A 70 15.56 -15.22 4.42
C GLU A 70 15.29 -14.23 5.57
N VAL A 71 15.70 -12.97 5.39
CA VAL A 71 15.45 -11.89 6.37
C VAL A 71 13.96 -11.64 6.53
N GLN A 72 13.21 -11.57 5.44
CA GLN A 72 11.76 -11.37 5.48
C GLN A 72 11.07 -12.55 6.18
N ARG A 73 11.46 -13.79 5.89
CA ARG A 73 10.94 -14.98 6.57
C ARG A 73 11.26 -14.96 8.06
N ARG A 74 12.45 -14.51 8.45
CA ARG A 74 12.84 -14.34 9.85
C ARG A 74 12.00 -13.27 10.56
N ARG A 75 11.75 -12.12 9.91
CA ARG A 75 10.91 -11.03 10.45
C ARG A 75 9.44 -11.44 10.58
N ALA A 76 8.89 -12.09 9.56
CA ALA A 76 7.51 -12.59 9.58
C ALA A 76 7.26 -13.55 10.76
N ARG A 77 8.23 -14.41 11.09
CA ARG A 77 8.15 -15.29 12.28
C ARG A 77 8.09 -14.52 13.60
N LEU A 78 8.76 -13.37 13.70
CA LEU A 78 8.75 -12.54 14.90
C LEU A 78 7.43 -11.75 15.02
N GLU A 79 6.90 -11.25 13.91
CA GLU A 79 5.63 -10.52 13.89
C GLU A 79 4.41 -11.43 14.08
N ALA A 80 4.52 -12.70 13.66
CA ALA A 80 3.50 -13.72 13.90
C ALA A 80 3.38 -14.11 15.38
N ARG A 81 4.42 -13.91 16.19
CA ARG A 81 4.41 -14.19 17.63
C ARG A 81 3.65 -13.13 18.44
N LYS A 82 3.50 -11.92 17.91
CA LYS A 82 2.81 -10.83 18.62
C LYS A 82 1.30 -10.99 18.52
N THR A 83 0.63 -10.95 19.67
CA THR A 83 -0.84 -10.95 19.69
C THR A 83 -1.39 -9.59 19.22
N HIS A 84 -2.66 -9.53 18.80
CA HIS A 84 -3.28 -8.27 18.38
C HIS A 84 -3.24 -7.22 19.50
N LYS A 85 -3.50 -7.65 20.75
CA LYS A 85 -3.42 -6.81 21.95
C LYS A 85 -2.03 -6.20 22.10
N GLU A 86 -0.98 -7.00 22.00
CA GLU A 86 0.40 -6.49 22.07
C GLU A 86 0.72 -5.50 20.95
N LYS A 87 0.20 -5.73 19.73
CA LYS A 87 0.37 -4.79 18.61
C LYS A 87 -0.28 -3.44 18.93
N VAL A 88 -1.51 -3.46 19.44
CA VAL A 88 -2.23 -2.24 19.87
C VAL A 88 -1.50 -1.56 21.03
N ASP A 89 -1.07 -2.31 22.05
CA ASP A 89 -0.32 -1.78 23.19
C ASP A 89 1.00 -1.12 22.75
N THR A 90 1.74 -1.74 21.82
CA THR A 90 2.97 -1.13 21.27
C THR A 90 2.69 0.13 20.45
N PHE A 91 1.57 0.17 19.74
CA PHE A 91 1.17 1.33 18.96
C PHE A 91 0.75 2.49 19.87
N ASN A 92 -0.04 2.22 20.90
CA ASN A 92 -0.44 3.23 21.86
C ASN A 92 0.77 3.81 22.60
N LYS A 93 1.69 2.95 23.07
CA LYS A 93 2.97 3.40 23.66
C LYS A 93 3.79 4.28 22.70
N TYR A 94 3.78 3.96 21.41
CA TYR A 94 4.44 4.79 20.41
C TYR A 94 3.77 6.15 20.26
N LEU A 95 2.44 6.19 20.21
CA LEU A 95 1.68 7.45 20.18
C LEU A 95 1.92 8.30 21.43
N ASP A 96 1.96 7.69 22.62
CA ASP A 96 2.26 8.39 23.88
C ASP A 96 3.68 8.97 23.89
N SER A 97 4.61 8.32 23.19
CA SER A 97 6.00 8.79 23.07
C SER A 97 6.21 9.86 22.01
N LEU A 98 5.23 10.07 21.11
CA LEU A 98 5.32 11.11 20.10
C LEU A 98 5.05 12.47 20.75
N SER A 99 5.90 13.45 20.42
CA SER A 99 5.70 14.82 20.85
C SER A 99 4.41 15.36 20.24
N GLU A 100 3.53 15.93 21.07
CA GLU A 100 2.36 16.66 20.58
C GLU A 100 2.76 17.85 19.69
N HIS A 101 3.87 18.49 20.04
CA HIS A 101 4.40 19.64 19.34
C HIS A 101 5.64 19.26 18.54
N HIS A 102 5.51 19.29 17.22
CA HIS A 102 6.61 19.06 16.29
C HIS A 102 7.38 20.35 15.94
N ASP A 103 7.09 21.45 16.63
CA ASP A 103 7.71 22.75 16.40
C ASP A 103 8.50 23.22 17.63
N MET A 104 9.55 23.99 17.40
CA MET A 104 10.35 24.52 18.50
C MET A 104 9.61 25.70 19.14
N PRO A 105 9.54 25.76 20.49
CA PRO A 105 8.96 26.91 21.15
C PRO A 105 9.76 28.14 20.71
N ARG A 106 9.04 29.19 20.34
CA ARG A 106 9.62 30.42 19.81
C ARG A 106 10.48 31.06 20.90
N ILE A 107 11.79 30.89 20.82
CA ILE A 107 12.74 31.55 21.72
C ILE A 107 12.95 32.96 21.18
N GLY A 108 12.26 33.92 21.79
CA GLY A 108 12.47 35.34 21.53
C GLY A 108 13.71 35.85 22.29
N PRO A 109 14.54 36.71 21.70
CA PRO A 109 15.59 37.40 22.43
C PRO A 109 14.94 38.40 23.39
N GLY A 110 14.98 38.07 24.68
CA GLY A 110 14.89 39.00 25.80
C GLY A 110 16.23 39.03 26.50
#